data_AF-A0A0F9DT01-F1
#
_entry.id   AF-A0A0F9DT01-F1
#
_cell.length_a   1.000
_cell.length_b   1.000
_cell.length_c   1.000
_cell.angle_alpha   90.00
_cell.angle_beta   90.00
_cell.angle_gamma   90.00
#
_symmetry.space_group_name_H-M   'P 1'
#
loop_
_entity.id
_entity.type
_entity.pdbx_description
1 polymer ?
#
loop_
_entity_poly.entity_id
_entity_poly.type
_entity_poly.pdbx_seq_one_letter_code
_entity_poly.pdbx_strand_id
1 'polypeptide(L)'
;IQEIEEALEDDYYFKPVSIHINDALKFLSDRKEPNYRNSVKESISAVESICQIITQNKNVTLGKALKRIEDHIKIHGALKNAFSQLYGYTSSEGGIRHALLDESNIDFEDAKFMLISCSAFINYLKVKISKANLKFK
;
A
#
# COMPACT_ATOMS: atom_id res chain seq x y z
N ILE A 1 2.12 14.94 -0.51
CA ILE A 1 3.47 14.98 -1.10
C ILE A 1 4.46 14.44 -0.08
N GLN A 2 4.54 15.04 1.12
CA GLN A 2 5.36 14.54 2.23
C GLN A 2 5.23 13.02 2.49
N GLU A 3 4.00 12.49 2.59
CA GLU A 3 3.81 11.04 2.82
C GLU A 3 4.45 10.15 1.74
N ILE A 4 4.47 10.62 0.48
CA ILE A 4 5.09 9.89 -0.64
C ILE A 4 6.61 9.92 -0.48
N GLU A 5 7.18 11.08 -0.13
CA GLU A 5 8.61 11.25 0.10
C GLU A 5 9.08 10.36 1.26
N GLU A 6 8.39 10.38 2.40
CA GLU A 6 8.68 9.51 3.55
C GLU A 6 8.55 8.02 3.21
N ALA A 7 7.60 7.65 2.35
CA ALA A 7 7.46 6.26 1.89
C ALA A 7 8.58 5.85 0.90
N LEU A 8 9.27 6.81 0.28
CA LEU A 8 10.41 6.59 -0.61
C LEU A 8 11.76 6.54 0.13
N GLU A 9 11.85 7.16 1.31
CA GLU A 9 13.04 7.19 2.19
C GLU A 9 13.31 5.85 2.89
N ASP A 10 13.19 4.74 2.15
CA ASP A 10 13.32 3.39 2.67
C ASP A 10 14.69 2.76 2.44
N ASP A 11 15.20 2.16 3.51
CA ASP A 11 16.47 1.45 3.58
C ASP A 11 16.43 0.06 2.90
N TYR A 12 17.46 -0.75 3.16
CA TYR A 12 17.64 -2.09 2.58
C TYR A 12 16.40 -2.99 2.78
N TYR A 13 15.74 -2.95 3.93
CA TYR A 13 14.65 -3.87 4.26
C TYR A 13 13.34 -3.51 3.56
N PHE A 14 13.06 -2.22 3.42
CA PHE A 14 11.83 -1.73 2.80
C PHE A 14 12.00 -1.36 1.32
N LYS A 15 13.16 -1.69 0.72
CA LYS A 15 13.44 -1.41 -0.68
C LYS A 15 12.34 -1.84 -1.67
N PRO A 16 11.67 -3.00 -1.53
CA PRO A 16 10.56 -3.36 -2.40
C PRO A 16 9.38 -2.37 -2.34
N VAL A 17 9.12 -1.82 -1.15
CA VAL A 17 8.05 -0.82 -0.94
C VAL A 17 8.36 0.46 -1.71
N SER A 18 9.56 1.01 -1.58
CA SER A 18 9.94 2.24 -2.28
C SER A 18 10.01 2.08 -3.80
N ILE A 19 10.35 0.88 -4.31
CA ILE A 19 10.28 0.59 -5.75
C ILE A 19 8.84 0.78 -6.26
N HIS A 20 7.87 0.14 -5.60
CA HIS A 20 6.47 0.23 -5.99
C HIS A 20 5.89 1.65 -5.82
N ILE A 21 6.23 2.36 -4.75
CA ILE A 21 5.80 3.76 -4.57
C ILE A 21 6.39 4.66 -5.67
N ASN A 22 7.65 4.46 -6.03
CA ASN A 22 8.30 5.23 -7.08
C ASN A 22 7.68 4.97 -8.45
N ASP A 23 7.37 3.72 -8.78
CA ASP A 23 6.73 3.38 -10.04
C ASP A 23 5.28 3.89 -10.09
N ALA A 24 4.55 3.82 -8.96
CA ALA A 24 3.22 4.43 -8.84
C ALA A 24 3.26 5.95 -9.10
N LEU A 25 4.27 6.64 -8.56
CA LEU A 25 4.47 8.08 -8.78
C LEU A 25 4.81 8.40 -10.24
N LYS A 26 5.66 7.60 -10.90
CA LYS A 26 5.96 7.77 -12.33
C LYS A 26 4.70 7.65 -13.18
N PHE A 27 3.89 6.60 -12.95
CA PHE A 27 2.65 6.40 -13.68
C PHE A 27 1.62 7.53 -13.46
N LEU A 28 1.58 8.12 -12.27
CA LEU A 28 0.71 9.26 -11.96
C LEU A 28 1.17 10.56 -12.61
N SER A 29 2.48 10.79 -12.63
CA SER A 29 3.09 12.09 -12.97
C SER A 29 3.50 12.23 -14.43
N ASP A 30 3.38 11.18 -15.24
CA ASP A 30 3.59 11.28 -16.68
C ASP A 30 2.58 12.25 -17.31
N ARG A 31 3.09 13.36 -17.85
CA ARG A 31 2.27 14.41 -18.46
C ARG A 31 1.90 14.13 -19.90
N LYS A 32 2.57 13.17 -20.55
CA LYS A 32 2.33 12.81 -21.96
C LYS A 32 1.35 11.64 -22.04
N GLU A 33 1.57 10.62 -21.23
CA GLU A 33 0.79 9.39 -21.23
C GLU A 33 0.58 8.89 -19.79
N PRO A 34 -0.29 9.55 -19.01
CA PRO A 34 -0.56 9.13 -17.65
C PRO A 34 -1.17 7.72 -17.61
N ASN A 35 -0.77 6.93 -16.62
CA ASN A 35 -1.29 5.58 -16.41
C ASN A 35 -1.85 5.41 -14.99
N TYR A 36 -2.97 6.06 -14.72
CA TYR A 36 -3.61 6.10 -13.40
C TYR A 36 -3.96 4.70 -12.87
N ARG A 37 -4.37 3.79 -13.75
CA ARG A 37 -4.60 2.39 -13.41
C ARG A 37 -3.36 1.70 -12.85
N ASN A 38 -2.22 1.81 -13.53
CA ASN A 38 -0.99 1.22 -13.02
C ASN A 38 -0.45 1.97 -11.80
N SER A 39 -0.69 3.28 -11.67
CA SER A 39 -0.39 4.01 -10.44
C SER A 39 -1.12 3.42 -9.22
N VAL A 40 -2.43 3.13 -9.35
CA VAL A 40 -3.20 2.44 -8.30
C VAL A 40 -2.64 1.04 -8.04
N LYS A 41 -2.38 0.25 -9.08
CA LYS A 41 -1.86 -1.11 -8.92
C LYS A 41 -0.54 -1.14 -8.15
N GLU A 42 0.40 -0.28 -8.52
CA GLU A 42 1.70 -0.18 -7.83
C GLU A 42 1.56 0.35 -6.41
N SER A 43 0.63 1.27 -6.15
CA SER A 43 0.32 1.73 -4.79
C SER A 43 -0.12 0.57 -3.88
N ILE A 44 -0.94 -0.34 -4.40
CA ILE A 44 -1.38 -1.55 -3.68
C ILE A 44 -0.24 -2.56 -3.54
N SER A 45 0.56 -2.78 -4.59
CA SER A 45 1.76 -3.64 -4.53
C SER A 45 2.74 -3.20 -3.45
N ALA A 46 2.86 -1.89 -3.20
CA ALA A 46 3.67 -1.36 -2.08
C ALA A 46 3.11 -1.79 -0.71
N VAL A 47 1.79 -1.76 -0.53
CA VAL A 47 1.13 -2.24 0.69
C VAL A 47 1.28 -3.75 0.86
N GLU A 48 1.17 -4.52 -0.23
CA GLU A 48 1.44 -5.96 -0.20
C GLU A 48 2.88 -6.25 0.22
N SER A 49 3.83 -5.49 -0.32
CA SER A 49 5.26 -5.63 0.01
C SER A 49 5.53 -5.41 1.50
N ILE A 50 5.00 -4.34 2.12
CA ILE A 50 5.18 -4.14 3.56
C ILE A 50 4.48 -5.23 4.38
N CYS A 51 3.32 -5.74 3.94
CA CYS A 51 2.66 -6.87 4.60
C CYS A 51 3.53 -8.13 4.57
N GLN A 52 4.16 -8.43 3.44
CA GLN A 52 5.09 -9.55 3.29
C GLN A 52 6.31 -9.39 4.20
N ILE A 53 6.86 -8.17 4.30
CA ILE A 53 7.98 -7.86 5.21
C ILE A 53 7.58 -8.06 6.68
N ILE A 54 6.44 -7.49 7.09
CA ILE A 54 5.90 -7.64 8.46
C ILE A 54 5.78 -9.11 8.84
N THR A 55 5.24 -9.91 7.93
CA THR A 55 4.85 -11.29 8.23
C THR A 55 5.88 -12.34 7.84
N GLN A 56 6.95 -11.95 7.13
CA GLN A 56 7.95 -12.84 6.54
C GLN A 56 7.31 -13.94 5.68
N ASN A 57 6.23 -13.61 4.98
CA ASN A 57 5.46 -14.55 4.16
C ASN A 57 5.00 -13.88 2.86
N LYS A 58 5.37 -14.47 1.72
CA LYS A 58 5.07 -13.94 0.38
C LYS A 58 3.58 -13.99 0.02
N ASN A 59 2.81 -14.92 0.58
CA ASN A 59 1.40 -15.16 0.24
C ASN A 59 0.45 -14.64 1.34
N VAL A 60 0.85 -13.56 2.00
CA VAL A 60 0.12 -13.02 3.15
C VAL A 60 -0.93 -12.00 2.74
N THR A 61 -1.94 -11.83 3.60
CA THR A 61 -2.96 -10.80 3.44
C THR A 61 -2.71 -9.64 4.41
N LEU A 62 -3.26 -8.47 4.10
CA LEU A 62 -3.22 -7.31 4.98
C LEU A 62 -3.74 -7.63 6.38
N GLY A 63 -4.86 -8.35 6.50
CA GLY A 63 -5.44 -8.70 7.79
C GLY A 63 -4.48 -9.50 8.67
N LYS A 64 -3.67 -10.39 8.07
CA LYS A 64 -2.63 -11.15 8.79
C LYS A 64 -1.48 -10.25 9.24
N ALA A 65 -1.07 -9.29 8.41
CA ALA A 65 -0.03 -8.32 8.80
C ALA A 65 -0.48 -7.42 9.96
N LEU A 66 -1.71 -6.91 9.92
CA LEU A 66 -2.29 -6.12 11.01
C LEU A 66 -2.40 -6.93 12.30
N LYS A 67 -2.80 -8.21 12.21
CA LYS A 67 -2.85 -9.10 13.38
C LYS A 67 -1.48 -9.29 14.03
N ARG A 68 -0.41 -9.48 13.24
CA ARG A 68 0.95 -9.63 13.77
C ARG A 68 1.45 -8.38 14.50
N ILE A 69 0.99 -7.19 14.09
CA ILE A 69 1.27 -5.95 14.83
C ILE A 69 0.42 -5.88 16.11
N GLU A 70 -0.85 -6.30 16.05
CA GLU A 70 -1.78 -6.32 17.19
C GLU A 70 -1.30 -7.19 18.36
N ASP A 71 -0.53 -8.25 18.09
CA ASP A 71 0.08 -9.11 19.11
C ASP A 71 1.01 -8.32 20.06
N HIS A 72 1.49 -7.14 19.64
CA HIS A 72 2.37 -6.27 20.42
C HIS A 72 1.75 -4.90 20.74
N ILE A 73 0.96 -4.34 19.82
CA ILE A 73 0.36 -3.00 19.96
C ILE A 73 -1.09 -3.00 19.46
N LYS A 74 -2.03 -2.60 20.30
CA LYS A 74 -3.44 -2.49 19.91
C LYS A 74 -3.66 -1.53 18.74
N ILE A 75 -4.39 -2.02 17.75
CA ILE A 75 -5.04 -1.23 16.69
C ILE A 75 -6.54 -1.30 16.96
N HIS A 76 -7.25 -0.18 16.84
CA HIS A 76 -8.69 -0.18 17.07
C HIS A 76 -9.40 -1.02 15.99
N GLY A 77 -10.34 -1.89 16.40
CA GLY A 77 -11.00 -2.82 15.48
C GLY A 77 -11.71 -2.13 14.30
N ALA A 78 -12.36 -0.99 14.54
CA ALA A 78 -12.98 -0.21 13.48
C ALA A 78 -11.97 0.30 12.44
N LEU A 79 -10.77 0.72 12.88
CA LEU A 79 -9.72 1.17 11.98
C LEU A 79 -9.17 0.01 11.13
N LYS A 80 -9.00 -1.17 11.73
CA LYS A 80 -8.62 -2.38 10.99
C LYS A 80 -9.65 -2.75 9.92
N ASN A 81 -10.94 -2.66 10.26
CA ASN A 81 -12.02 -2.91 9.31
C ASN A 81 -11.99 -1.88 8.17
N ALA A 82 -11.79 -0.59 8.49
CA ALA A 82 -11.68 0.46 7.48
C ALA A 82 -10.53 0.19 6.48
N PHE A 83 -9.35 -0.20 6.97
CA PHE A 83 -8.26 -0.62 6.09
C PHE A 83 -8.70 -1.81 5.24
N SER A 84 -9.16 -2.89 5.85
CA SER A 84 -9.55 -4.11 5.12
C SER A 84 -10.55 -3.84 4.00
N GLN A 85 -11.53 -2.96 4.22
CA GLN A 85 -12.51 -2.58 3.21
C GLN A 85 -11.91 -1.73 2.09
N LEU A 86 -11.07 -0.73 2.42
CA LEU A 86 -10.40 0.11 1.43
C LEU A 86 -9.51 -0.73 0.50
N TYR A 87 -8.77 -1.70 1.07
CA TYR A 87 -7.92 -2.59 0.28
C TYR A 87 -8.73 -3.62 -0.50
N GLY A 88 -9.79 -4.15 0.09
CA GLY A 88 -10.74 -5.04 -0.58
C GLY A 88 -11.35 -4.42 -1.84
N TYR A 89 -11.70 -3.13 -1.80
CA TYR A 89 -12.20 -2.39 -2.96
C TYR A 89 -11.23 -2.43 -4.15
N THR A 90 -9.92 -2.32 -3.90
CA THR A 90 -8.91 -2.28 -4.98
C THR A 90 -8.48 -3.66 -5.50
N SER A 91 -8.66 -4.70 -4.69
CA SER A 91 -8.11 -6.05 -4.91
C SER A 91 -9.13 -7.14 -5.20
N SER A 92 -10.44 -6.86 -5.08
CA SER A 92 -11.51 -7.83 -5.36
C SER A 92 -11.76 -8.05 -6.86
N GLU A 93 -12.44 -9.15 -7.20
CA GLU A 93 -13.02 -9.35 -8.54
C GLU A 93 -14.01 -8.21 -8.83
N GLY A 94 -13.76 -7.45 -9.89
CA GLY A 94 -14.47 -6.19 -10.19
C GLY A 94 -13.79 -4.93 -9.64
N GLY A 95 -12.77 -5.06 -8.79
CA GLY A 95 -11.93 -3.96 -8.34
C GLY A 95 -10.94 -3.49 -9.41
N ILE A 96 -10.31 -2.35 -9.17
CA ILE A 96 -9.38 -1.66 -10.09
C ILE A 96 -8.32 -2.61 -10.68
N ARG A 97 -7.82 -3.58 -9.90
CA ARG A 97 -6.76 -4.52 -10.32
C ARG A 97 -7.25 -5.67 -11.23
N HIS A 98 -8.52 -6.04 -11.15
CA HIS A 98 -9.07 -7.23 -11.82
C HIS A 98 -10.09 -6.91 -12.94
N ALA A 99 -10.55 -5.67 -13.06
CA ALA A 99 -11.34 -5.23 -14.21
C ALA A 99 -10.47 -5.26 -15.49
N LEU A 100 -10.52 -6.36 -16.23
CA LEU A 100 -9.87 -6.53 -17.53
C LEU A 100 -10.75 -6.06 -18.70
N LEU A 101 -12.06 -5.83 -18.46
CA LEU A 101 -13.07 -5.87 -19.51
C LEU A 101 -13.97 -4.63 -19.66
N ASP A 102 -13.84 -3.61 -18.81
CA ASP A 102 -14.52 -2.34 -19.04
C ASP A 102 -13.54 -1.22 -18.76
N GLU A 103 -13.60 -0.17 -19.59
CA GLU A 103 -12.89 1.09 -19.46
C GLU A 103 -12.83 1.50 -17.98
N SER A 104 -11.71 1.22 -17.31
CA SER A 104 -11.57 1.62 -15.92
C SER A 104 -11.39 3.14 -15.92
N ASN A 105 -12.49 3.87 -15.71
CA ASN A 105 -12.51 5.31 -15.41
C ASN A 105 -11.82 5.51 -14.05
N ILE A 106 -10.50 5.39 -14.04
CA ILE A 106 -9.66 5.78 -12.91
C ILE A 106 -9.09 7.11 -13.32
N ASP A 107 -9.63 8.16 -12.70
CA ASP A 107 -9.18 9.50 -12.97
C ASP A 107 -7.95 9.83 -12.12
N PHE A 108 -7.38 11.00 -12.41
CA PHE A 108 -6.19 11.48 -11.70
C PHE A 108 -6.40 11.53 -10.19
N GLU A 109 -7.57 11.99 -9.73
CA GLU A 109 -7.95 12.09 -8.33
C GLU A 109 -7.98 10.74 -7.62
N ASP A 110 -8.44 9.68 -8.29
CA ASP A 110 -8.51 8.33 -7.73
C ASP A 110 -7.11 7.76 -7.55
N ALA A 111 -6.27 7.87 -8.58
CA ALA A 111 -4.89 7.41 -8.52
C ALA A 111 -4.07 8.21 -7.52
N LYS A 112 -4.26 9.54 -7.47
CA LYS A 112 -3.61 10.40 -6.48
C LYS A 112 -4.07 10.08 -5.05
N PHE A 113 -5.38 9.91 -4.84
CA PHE A 113 -5.92 9.52 -3.54
C PHE A 113 -5.33 8.20 -3.08
N MET A 114 -5.27 7.21 -3.97
CA MET A 114 -4.74 5.90 -3.63
C MET A 114 -3.25 5.93 -3.34
N LEU A 115 -2.45 6.62 -4.16
CA LEU A 115 -1.01 6.78 -3.93
C LEU A 115 -0.74 7.41 -2.56
N ILE A 116 -1.39 8.54 -2.26
CA ILE A 116 -1.20 9.23 -0.98
C ILE A 116 -1.67 8.37 0.20
N SER A 117 -2.83 7.71 0.07
CA SER A 117 -3.40 6.88 1.14
C SER A 117 -2.53 5.65 1.41
N CYS A 118 -2.01 5.00 0.38
CA CYS A 118 -1.10 3.86 0.51
C CYS A 118 0.22 4.30 1.15
N SER A 119 0.81 5.42 0.70
CA SER A 119 2.03 5.98 1.31
C SER A 119 1.83 6.28 2.79
N ALA A 120 0.75 6.99 3.16
CA ALA A 120 0.43 7.31 4.55
C ALA A 120 0.21 6.05 5.39
N PHE A 121 -0.46 5.04 4.82
CA PHE A 121 -0.66 3.77 5.49
C PHE A 121 0.64 3.00 5.71
N ILE A 122 1.53 2.97 4.72
CA ILE A 122 2.87 2.38 4.84
C ILE A 122 3.65 3.06 5.97
N ASN A 123 3.67 4.40 6.00
CA ASN A 123 4.35 5.16 7.05
C ASN A 123 3.75 4.86 8.43
N TYR A 124 2.42 4.80 8.53
CA TYR A 124 1.73 4.34 9.73
C TYR A 124 2.19 2.96 10.18
N LEU A 125 2.27 1.98 9.28
CA LEU A 125 2.72 0.63 9.59
C LEU A 125 4.19 0.61 10.05
N LYS A 126 5.10 1.34 9.39
CA LYS A 126 6.50 1.47 9.82
C LYS A 126 6.61 1.98 11.26
N VAL A 127 5.84 3.01 11.61
CA VAL A 127 5.80 3.54 12.99
C VAL A 127 5.27 2.48 13.96
N LYS A 128 4.24 1.72 13.59
CA LYS A 128 3.68 0.67 14.45
C LYS A 128 4.65 -0.50 14.65
N ILE A 129 5.33 -0.93 13.59
CA ILE A 129 6.39 -1.94 13.62
C ILE A 129 7.51 -1.52 14.55
N SER A 130 8.01 -0.30 14.41
CA SER A 130 9.07 0.26 15.24
C SER A 130 8.67 0.25 16.71
N LYS A 131 7.47 0.74 17.06
CA LYS A 131 6.96 0.72 18.43
C LYS A 131 6.75 -0.70 18.96
N ALA A 132 6.38 -1.64 18.08
CA ALA A 132 6.19 -3.06 18.44
C ALA A 132 7.52 -3.82 18.59
N ASN A 133 8.67 -3.18 18.32
CA ASN A 133 10.00 -3.78 18.32
C ASN A 133 10.10 -5.04 17.43
N LEU A 134 9.35 -5.08 16.33
CA LEU A 134 9.42 -6.15 15.35
C LEU A 134 10.73 -6.05 14.56
N LYS A 135 11.54 -7.11 14.61
CA LYS A 135 12.80 -7.19 13.85
C LYS A 135 12.60 -7.97 12.54
N PHE A 136 13.20 -7.45 11.47
CA PHE A 136 13.33 -8.13 10.20
C PHE A 136 14.73 -8.74 10.13
N LYS A 137 14.80 -10.02 9.72
CA LYS A 137 16.07 -10.72 9.50
C LYS A 137 16.41 -10.66 8.04
#